data_AF-A0A936G9N9-F1
#
_entry.id   AF-A0A936G9N9-F1
#
_cell.length_a   1.000
_cell.length_b   1.000
_cell.length_c   1.000
_cell.angle_alpha   90.00
_cell.angle_beta   90.00
_cell.angle_gamma   90.00
#
_symmetry.space_group_name_H-M   'P 1'
#
loop_
_entity.id
_entity.type
_entity.pdbx_description
1 polymer ?
#
loop_
_entity_poly.entity_id
_entity_poly.type
_entity_poly.pdbx_seq_one_letter_code
_entity_poly.pdbx_strand_id
1 'polypeptide(L)'
;MTKTYGDPKSTIPYQCFMGRWEGLCKTFSPKGDFIESAAVHMDVSWNEIGKSWHLMEDFENLYEVGKTVFHSDISTDGKFCWATSEQLSLHGSELTPYNYVFTIDSKISKTLVHNNHYFIDPNNRRIITHKLREGKTHIFQIQDFVRIQQP
;
A
#
# COMPACT_ATOMS: atom_id res chain seq x y z
N MET A 1 19.24 9.67 9.06
CA MET A 1 18.33 9.71 10.23
C MET A 1 17.89 8.29 10.51
N THR A 2 17.80 7.90 11.78
CA THR A 2 17.26 6.60 12.19
C THR A 2 15.77 6.55 11.85
N LYS A 3 15.30 5.50 11.16
CA LYS A 3 13.87 5.33 10.87
C LYS A 3 13.11 5.07 12.18
N THR A 4 11.92 5.66 12.31
CA THR A 4 11.04 5.42 13.46
C THR A 4 9.86 4.57 13.02
N TYR A 5 9.84 3.32 13.45
CA TYR A 5 8.70 2.43 13.20
C TYR A 5 7.61 2.50 14.28
N GLY A 6 7.85 3.20 15.40
CA GLY A 6 6.86 3.39 16.46
C GLY A 6 6.84 2.26 17.48
N ASP A 7 5.76 2.15 18.24
CA ASP A 7 5.58 1.12 19.29
C ASP A 7 4.63 0.02 18.78
N PRO A 8 5.02 -1.26 18.75
CA PRO A 8 4.16 -2.36 18.31
C PRO A 8 2.90 -2.56 19.17
N LYS A 9 2.85 -2.00 20.39
CA LYS A 9 1.66 -2.03 21.27
C LYS A 9 0.75 -0.82 21.09
N SER A 10 1.16 0.16 20.29
CA SER A 10 0.38 1.38 20.10
C SER A 10 -0.92 1.08 19.34
N THR A 11 -1.98 1.74 19.78
CA THR A 11 -3.32 1.68 19.17
C THR A 11 -3.59 2.88 18.27
N ILE A 12 -2.58 3.72 17.99
CA ILE A 12 -2.75 4.79 17.02
C ILE A 12 -3.10 4.17 15.66
N PRO A 13 -4.04 4.78 14.90
CA PRO A 13 -4.37 4.31 13.57
C PRO A 13 -3.11 4.10 12.74
N TYR A 14 -3.13 3.03 11.94
CA TYR A 14 -2.08 2.64 10.99
C TYR A 14 -0.71 2.27 11.57
N GLN A 15 -0.51 2.21 12.89
CA GLN A 15 0.73 1.67 13.48
C GLN A 15 1.11 0.29 12.91
N CYS A 16 0.11 -0.52 12.58
CA CYS A 16 0.29 -1.84 11.99
C CYS A 16 0.96 -1.83 10.60
N PHE A 17 1.03 -0.68 9.91
CA PHE A 17 1.74 -0.57 8.63
C PHE A 17 3.25 -0.48 8.80
N MET A 18 3.72 -0.01 9.95
CA MET A 18 5.13 0.33 10.15
C MET A 18 6.02 -0.92 10.10
N GLY A 19 7.22 -0.73 9.56
CA GLY A 19 8.21 -1.77 9.36
C GLY A 19 8.54 -2.01 7.89
N ARG A 20 9.38 -3.02 7.67
CA ARG A 20 9.76 -3.47 6.33
C ARG A 20 8.97 -4.71 5.95
N TRP A 21 8.44 -4.71 4.73
CA TRP A 21 7.60 -5.77 4.19
C TRP A 21 8.12 -6.26 2.85
N GLU A 22 8.03 -7.57 2.67
CA GLU A 22 8.40 -8.25 1.44
C GLU A 22 7.15 -8.98 0.95
N GLY A 23 6.79 -8.80 -0.31
CA GLY A 23 5.55 -9.35 -0.84
C GLY A 23 5.62 -9.76 -2.29
N LEU A 24 4.57 -10.46 -2.71
CA LEU A 24 4.35 -10.89 -4.09
C LEU A 24 3.03 -10.32 -4.59
N CYS A 25 3.10 -9.50 -5.63
CA CYS A 25 1.94 -8.97 -6.33
C CYS A 25 1.58 -9.87 -7.50
N LYS A 26 0.40 -10.48 -7.48
CA LYS A 26 -0.15 -11.31 -8.55
C LYS A 26 -1.20 -10.51 -9.32
N THR A 27 -1.10 -10.48 -10.64
CA THR A 27 -2.00 -9.74 -11.52
C THR A 27 -2.94 -10.68 -12.25
N PHE A 28 -4.20 -10.28 -12.33
CA PHE A 28 -5.28 -11.04 -12.97
C PHE A 28 -6.06 -10.19 -13.95
N SER A 29 -6.55 -10.83 -15.01
CA SER A 29 -7.46 -10.23 -15.98
C SER A 29 -8.80 -9.87 -15.33
N PRO A 30 -9.65 -9.04 -15.97
CA PRO A 30 -11.01 -8.80 -15.51
C PRO A 30 -11.87 -10.08 -15.39
N LYS A 31 -11.47 -11.17 -16.04
CA LYS A 31 -12.14 -12.48 -15.97
C LYS A 31 -11.55 -13.40 -14.89
N GLY A 32 -10.51 -12.96 -14.19
CA GLY A 32 -9.84 -13.73 -13.14
C GLY A 32 -8.70 -14.62 -13.63
N ASP A 33 -8.31 -14.51 -14.90
CA ASP A 33 -7.17 -15.28 -15.43
C ASP A 33 -5.86 -14.72 -14.88
N PHE A 34 -4.96 -15.58 -14.41
CA PHE A 34 -3.63 -15.16 -13.98
C PHE A 34 -2.82 -14.64 -15.17
N ILE A 35 -2.15 -13.50 -14.99
CA ILE A 35 -1.32 -12.87 -16.01
C ILE A 35 0.16 -12.98 -15.63
N GLU A 36 0.54 -12.42 -14.49
CA GLU A 36 1.93 -12.42 -14.02
C GLU A 36 2.02 -12.23 -12.49
N SER A 37 3.23 -12.33 -11.96
CA SER A 37 3.53 -11.92 -10.60
C SER A 37 4.91 -11.28 -10.49
N ALA A 38 5.03 -10.28 -9.62
CA ALA A 38 6.28 -9.56 -9.37
C ALA A 38 6.49 -9.34 -7.87
N ALA A 39 7.75 -9.34 -7.43
CA ALA A 39 8.08 -9.01 -6.05
C ALA A 39 7.85 -7.50 -5.79
N VAL A 40 7.47 -7.20 -4.55
CA VAL A 40 7.26 -5.84 -4.06
C VAL A 40 7.94 -5.70 -2.70
N HIS A 41 8.77 -4.67 -2.57
CA HIS A 41 9.48 -4.37 -1.34
C HIS A 41 8.94 -3.07 -0.77
N MET A 42 8.54 -3.07 0.50
CA MET A 42 8.01 -1.86 1.15
C MET A 42 8.75 -1.55 2.43
N ASP A 43 8.93 -0.26 2.69
CA ASP A 43 9.47 0.25 3.93
C ASP A 43 8.62 1.44 4.40
N VAL A 44 8.01 1.27 5.57
CA VAL A 44 7.02 2.22 6.10
C VAL A 44 7.49 2.71 7.46
N SER A 45 7.65 4.02 7.62
CA SER A 45 8.11 4.62 8.89
C SER A 45 7.37 5.91 9.19
N TRP A 46 7.15 6.19 10.47
CA TRP A 46 6.64 7.48 10.91
C TRP A 46 7.63 8.61 10.59
N ASN A 47 7.14 9.68 9.97
CA ASN A 47 7.82 10.97 9.94
C ASN A 47 7.54 11.70 11.26
N GLU A 48 6.26 11.71 11.65
CA GLU A 48 5.78 12.17 12.95
C GLU A 48 4.65 11.25 13.42
N ILE A 49 4.83 10.62 14.58
CA ILE A 49 3.93 9.58 15.10
C ILE A 49 2.49 10.10 15.18
N GLY A 50 1.58 9.41 14.50
CA GLY A 50 0.15 9.73 14.46
C GLY A 50 -0.24 10.93 13.60
N LYS A 51 0.72 11.59 12.94
CA LYS A 51 0.45 12.73 12.04
C LYS A 51 0.86 12.48 10.60
N SER A 52 2.00 11.82 10.37
CA SER A 52 2.41 11.44 9.03
C SER A 52 3.42 10.30 9.01
N TRP A 53 3.36 9.46 7.97
CA TRP A 53 4.34 8.42 7.70
C TRP A 53 4.88 8.50 6.27
N HIS A 54 6.09 8.01 6.10
CA HIS A 54 6.70 7.75 4.82
C HIS A 54 6.43 6.31 4.38
N LEU A 55 6.03 6.14 3.12
CA LEU A 55 5.99 4.86 2.42
C LEU A 55 6.96 4.91 1.26
N MET A 56 7.89 3.95 1.23
CA MET A 56 8.61 3.55 0.03
C MET A 56 8.08 2.19 -0.44
N GLU A 57 7.76 2.07 -1.73
CA GLU A 57 7.30 0.84 -2.37
C GLU A 57 8.07 0.61 -3.69
N ASP A 58 8.92 -0.41 -3.74
CA ASP A 58 9.70 -0.83 -4.92
C ASP A 58 9.04 -2.05 -5.55
N PHE A 59 8.44 -1.86 -6.72
CA PHE A 59 7.96 -2.94 -7.57
C PHE A 59 9.08 -3.36 -8.52
N GLU A 60 9.48 -4.63 -8.46
CA GLU A 60 10.41 -5.18 -9.46
C GLU A 60 9.83 -5.11 -10.88
N ASN A 61 8.50 -5.28 -10.99
CA ASN A 61 7.76 -5.04 -12.22
C ASN A 61 6.32 -4.59 -11.89
N LEU A 62 6.02 -3.32 -12.10
CA LEU A 62 4.65 -2.82 -12.09
C LEU A 62 4.01 -3.15 -13.44
N TYR A 63 2.90 -3.90 -13.43
CA TYR A 63 2.20 -4.36 -14.64
C TYR A 63 2.04 -3.25 -15.71
N GLU A 64 2.48 -3.54 -16.94
CA GLU A 64 2.53 -2.64 -18.12
C GLU A 64 3.43 -1.39 -18.00
N VAL A 65 4.14 -1.20 -16.88
CA VAL A 65 5.01 -0.05 -16.64
C VAL A 65 6.48 -0.46 -16.57
N GLY A 66 6.79 -1.57 -15.88
CA GLY A 66 8.17 -1.97 -15.57
C GLY A 66 8.55 -1.65 -14.13
N LYS A 67 9.85 -1.78 -13.81
CA LYS A 67 10.39 -1.47 -12.49
C LYS A 67 10.02 -0.04 -12.07
N THR A 68 9.44 0.11 -10.89
CA THR A 68 8.94 1.40 -10.39
C THR A 68 9.09 1.49 -8.89
N VAL A 69 9.63 2.62 -8.41
CA VAL A 69 9.70 2.94 -6.98
C VAL A 69 8.79 4.12 -6.68
N PHE A 70 7.90 3.96 -5.72
CA PHE A 70 7.06 5.03 -5.19
C PHE A 70 7.61 5.53 -3.86
N HIS A 71 7.60 6.84 -3.69
CA HIS A 71 7.77 7.49 -2.39
C HIS A 71 6.54 8.33 -2.09
N SER A 72 5.99 8.20 -0.88
CA SER A 72 4.79 8.94 -0.47
C SER A 72 4.86 9.28 1.00
N ASP A 73 4.85 10.58 1.29
CA ASP A 73 4.59 11.08 2.63
C ASP A 73 3.08 11.25 2.80
N ILE A 74 2.51 10.44 3.68
CA ILE A 74 1.07 10.32 3.90
C ILE A 74 0.74 10.99 5.22
N SER A 75 -0.13 11.98 5.16
CA SER A 75 -0.66 12.70 6.32
C SER A 75 -1.86 11.96 6.90
N THR A 76 -2.07 12.08 8.21
CA THR A 76 -3.18 11.44 8.92
C THR A 76 -3.95 12.40 9.80
N ASP A 77 -5.26 12.20 9.85
CA ASP A 77 -6.18 12.78 10.82
C ASP A 77 -7.04 11.66 11.42
N GLY A 78 -6.59 11.14 12.56
CA GLY A 78 -7.17 9.96 13.20
C GLY A 78 -7.21 8.77 12.23
N LYS A 79 -8.42 8.35 11.85
CA LYS A 79 -8.64 7.20 10.96
C LYS A 79 -8.54 7.55 9.48
N PHE A 80 -8.45 8.81 9.10
CA PHE A 80 -8.35 9.24 7.70
C PHE A 80 -6.90 9.58 7.34
N CYS A 81 -6.50 9.33 6.09
CA CYS A 81 -5.18 9.70 5.60
C CYS A 81 -5.22 10.19 4.14
N TRP A 82 -4.23 10.98 3.75
CA TRP A 82 -4.09 11.48 2.38
C TRP A 82 -2.64 11.75 1.99
N ALA A 83 -2.35 11.71 0.69
CA ALA A 83 -1.09 12.17 0.12
C ALA A 83 -1.28 12.68 -1.31
N THR A 84 -0.40 13.58 -1.73
CA THR A 84 -0.30 14.03 -3.12
C THR A 84 1.18 14.17 -3.47
N SER A 85 1.58 13.60 -4.60
CA SER A 85 2.92 13.72 -5.18
C SER A 85 2.83 13.82 -6.71
N GLU A 86 3.98 13.88 -7.38
CA GLU A 86 4.04 13.76 -8.83
C GLU A 86 3.65 12.36 -9.34
N GLN A 87 3.79 11.32 -8.51
CA GLN A 87 3.51 9.94 -8.89
C GLN A 87 2.06 9.52 -8.63
N LEU A 88 1.42 10.10 -7.60
CA LEU A 88 0.06 9.72 -7.21
C LEU A 88 -0.66 10.81 -6.42
N SER A 89 -1.96 10.65 -6.29
CA SER A 89 -2.71 11.18 -5.14
C SER A 89 -3.47 10.03 -4.49
N LEU A 90 -3.62 10.08 -3.18
CA LEU A 90 -4.38 9.07 -2.46
C LEU A 90 -5.14 9.67 -1.29
N HIS A 91 -6.18 8.95 -0.92
CA HIS A 91 -6.88 9.07 0.34
C HIS A 91 -7.24 7.67 0.84
N GLY A 92 -7.35 7.53 2.15
CA GLY A 92 -7.66 6.25 2.77
C GLY A 92 -8.29 6.41 4.13
N SER A 93 -8.91 5.32 4.57
CA SER A 93 -9.61 5.24 5.85
C SER A 93 -9.36 3.90 6.53
N GLU A 94 -9.11 3.95 7.82
CA GLU A 94 -9.28 2.80 8.72
C GLU A 94 -10.78 2.59 8.98
N LEU A 95 -11.34 1.47 8.52
CA LEU A 95 -12.73 1.12 8.81
C LEU A 95 -12.84 0.53 10.21
N THR A 96 -11.97 -0.44 10.48
CA THR A 96 -11.72 -1.03 11.80
C THR A 96 -10.22 -1.25 11.94
N PRO A 97 -9.69 -1.45 13.16
CA PRO A 97 -8.30 -1.88 13.31
C PRO A 97 -8.01 -3.05 12.36
N TYR A 98 -6.87 -3.02 11.68
CA TYR A 98 -6.42 -4.06 10.74
C TYR A 98 -7.17 -4.15 9.40
N ASN A 99 -8.14 -3.26 9.12
CA ASN A 99 -8.88 -3.21 7.87
C ASN A 99 -8.94 -1.79 7.30
N TYR A 100 -8.28 -1.58 6.16
CA TYR A 100 -8.07 -0.26 5.58
C TYR A 100 -8.46 -0.24 4.11
N VAL A 101 -9.02 0.87 3.67
CA VAL A 101 -9.39 1.11 2.27
C VAL A 101 -8.68 2.35 1.78
N PHE A 102 -8.09 2.25 0.59
CA PHE A 102 -7.43 3.37 -0.08
C PHE A 102 -8.01 3.52 -1.47
N THR A 103 -8.12 4.77 -1.91
CA THR A 103 -8.33 5.10 -3.32
C THR A 103 -7.16 5.97 -3.77
N ILE A 104 -6.45 5.47 -4.78
CA ILE A 104 -5.19 6.03 -5.27
C ILE A 104 -5.39 6.34 -6.76
N ASP A 105 -5.17 7.60 -7.14
CA ASP A 105 -5.00 7.97 -8.53
C ASP A 105 -3.51 7.85 -8.87
N SER A 106 -3.14 6.81 -9.63
CA SER A 106 -1.76 6.61 -10.05
C SER A 106 -1.50 7.33 -11.37
N LYS A 107 -0.66 8.36 -11.32
CA LYS A 107 -0.21 9.12 -12.49
C LYS A 107 0.78 8.31 -13.34
N ILE A 108 1.44 7.32 -12.74
CA ILE A 108 2.40 6.43 -13.40
C ILE A 108 1.68 5.39 -14.26
N SER A 109 0.77 4.59 -13.69
CA SER A 109 0.06 3.55 -14.44
C SER A 109 -1.20 4.05 -15.15
N LYS A 110 -1.57 5.33 -14.93
CA LYS A 110 -2.78 5.98 -15.44
C LYS A 110 -4.03 5.18 -15.06
N THR A 111 -4.14 4.84 -13.78
CA THR A 111 -5.24 4.05 -13.25
C THR A 111 -5.75 4.62 -11.94
N LEU A 112 -7.07 4.59 -11.76
CA LEU A 112 -7.68 4.69 -10.44
C LEU A 112 -7.59 3.33 -9.77
N VAL A 113 -7.10 3.30 -8.54
CA VAL A 113 -6.79 2.07 -7.81
C VAL A 113 -7.60 2.07 -6.52
N HIS A 114 -8.47 1.08 -6.36
CA HIS A 114 -9.09 0.77 -5.08
C HIS A 114 -8.25 -0.31 -4.41
N ASN A 115 -7.65 0.02 -3.27
CA ASN A 115 -6.68 -0.82 -2.59
C ASN A 115 -7.15 -1.15 -1.17
N ASN A 116 -7.55 -2.40 -0.93
CA ASN A 116 -8.10 -2.84 0.35
C ASN A 116 -7.07 -3.68 1.08
N HIS A 117 -6.62 -3.21 2.24
CA HIS A 117 -5.62 -3.87 3.07
C HIS A 117 -6.29 -4.60 4.22
N TYR A 118 -5.97 -5.89 4.35
CA TYR A 118 -6.43 -6.78 5.40
C TYR A 118 -5.21 -7.33 6.13
N PHE A 119 -5.01 -6.94 7.38
CA PHE A 119 -3.97 -7.55 8.20
C PHE A 119 -4.53 -8.83 8.82
N ILE A 120 -3.87 -9.94 8.51
CA ILE A 120 -4.25 -11.29 8.98
C ILE A 120 -3.73 -11.47 10.39
N ASP A 121 -2.50 -11.02 10.63
CA ASP A 121 -1.84 -10.96 11.94
C ASP A 121 -0.80 -9.82 11.93
N PRO A 122 -0.04 -9.59 13.02
CA PRO A 122 0.92 -8.49 13.06
C PRO A 122 1.99 -8.52 11.96
N ASN A 123 2.32 -9.67 11.39
CA ASN A 123 3.39 -9.85 10.41
C ASN A 123 2.89 -10.25 9.02
N ASN A 124 1.60 -10.51 8.84
CA ASN A 124 1.03 -10.92 7.56
C ASN A 124 -0.12 -10.01 7.15
N ARG A 125 -0.07 -9.50 5.91
CA ARG A 125 -1.18 -8.75 5.34
C ARG A 125 -1.44 -9.14 3.89
N ARG A 126 -2.71 -9.06 3.51
CA ARG A 126 -3.17 -9.20 2.14
C ARG A 126 -3.73 -7.88 1.66
N ILE A 127 -3.45 -7.56 0.41
CA ILE A 127 -4.04 -6.44 -0.29
C ILE A 127 -4.83 -6.98 -1.47
N ILE A 128 -6.08 -6.54 -1.61
CA ILE A 128 -6.91 -6.80 -2.78
C ILE A 128 -7.11 -5.49 -3.52
N THR A 129 -6.66 -5.48 -4.78
CA THR A 129 -6.61 -4.28 -5.60
C THR A 129 -7.54 -4.43 -6.81
N HIS A 130 -8.36 -3.41 -7.06
CA HIS A 130 -9.10 -3.24 -8.30
C HIS A 130 -8.58 -1.99 -9.01
N LYS A 131 -7.95 -2.18 -10.18
CA LYS A 131 -7.48 -1.06 -11.01
C LYS A 131 -8.47 -0.78 -12.11
N LEU A 132 -8.86 0.48 -12.20
CA LEU A 132 -9.70 1.02 -13.26
C LEU A 132 -8.84 1.87 -14.20
N ARG A 133 -9.06 1.73 -15.50
CA ARG A 133 -8.53 2.63 -16.54
C ARG A 133 -9.73 3.14 -17.33
N GLU A 134 -9.87 4.47 -17.43
CA GLU A 134 -11.00 5.10 -18.12
C GLU A 134 -12.38 4.61 -17.63
N GLY A 135 -12.52 4.41 -16.31
CA GLY A 135 -13.76 3.97 -15.67
C GLY A 135 -14.12 2.50 -15.88
N LYS A 136 -13.26 1.70 -16.53
CA LYS A 136 -13.47 0.26 -16.75
C LYS A 136 -12.45 -0.56 -15.96
N THR A 137 -12.84 -1.77 -15.55
CA THR A 137 -11.90 -2.74 -14.96
C THR A 137 -10.75 -2.99 -15.92
N HIS A 138 -9.55 -2.63 -15.47
CA HIS A 138 -8.31 -2.89 -16.18
C HIS A 138 -7.75 -4.25 -15.75
N ILE A 139 -7.45 -4.38 -14.45
CA ILE A 139 -6.95 -5.62 -13.84
C ILE A 139 -7.39 -5.73 -12.38
N PHE A 140 -7.24 -6.92 -11.82
CA PHE A 140 -7.23 -7.16 -10.38
C PHE A 140 -5.82 -7.53 -9.93
N GLN A 141 -5.46 -7.19 -8.69
CA GLN A 141 -4.23 -7.67 -8.09
C GLN A 141 -4.47 -8.19 -6.68
N ILE A 142 -3.72 -9.23 -6.32
CA ILE A 142 -3.61 -9.71 -4.94
C ILE A 142 -2.15 -9.57 -4.54
N GLN A 143 -1.90 -8.88 -3.44
CA GLN A 143 -0.56 -8.76 -2.87
C GLN A 143 -0.55 -9.41 -1.49
N ASP A 144 0.32 -10.39 -1.31
CA ASP A 144 0.55 -11.04 -0.03
C ASP A 144 1.91 -10.57 0.51
N PHE A 145 1.94 -10.01 1.71
CA PHE A 145 3.16 -9.47 2.34
C PHE A 145 3.46 -10.14 3.68
N VAL A 146 4.75 -10.33 3.92
CA VAL A 146 5.33 -10.71 5.21
C VAL A 146 6.18 -9.56 5.74
N ARG A 147 6.03 -9.22 7.03
CA ARG A 147 6.88 -8.24 7.71
C ARG A 147 8.20 -8.89 8.09
N ILE A 148 9.30 -8.31 7.64
CA ILE A 148 10.66 -8.80 7.92
C ILE A 148 11.40 -7.94 8.95
N GLN A 149 10.92 -6.71 9.20
CA GLN A 149 11.41 -5.85 10.27
C GLN A 149 10.24 -5.21 11.01
N GLN A 150 10.14 -5.47 12.31
CA GLN A 150 9.10 -4.94 13.17
C GLN A 150 9.44 -3.53 13.68
N PRO A 151 8.42 -2.77 14.15
CA PRO A 151 8.59 -1.65 15.05
C PRO A 151 9.39 -1.96 16.30
#